data_AF-R9K334-F1
#
_entry.id   AF-R9K334-F1
#
_cell.length_a   1.000
_cell.length_b   1.000
_cell.length_c   1.000
_cell.angle_alpha   90.00
_cell.angle_beta   90.00
_cell.angle_gamma   90.00
#
_symmetry.space_group_name_H-M   'P 1'
#
loop_
_entity.id
_entity.type
_entity.pdbx_description
1 polymer ?
#
loop_
_entity_poly.entity_id
_entity_poly.type
_entity_poly.pdbx_seq_one_letter_code
_entity_poly.pdbx_strand_id
1 'polypeptide(L)' 'MQEWKPQMPYVEQFPVAMAYVPWQRTCTMYENLDEAFKTGTIFPELNKPFLGRRVKG' A
#
# COMPACT_ATOMS: atom_id res chain seq x y z
N MET A 1 35.57 -1.12 14.61
CA MET A 1 34.22 -1.45 14.08
C MET A 1 33.24 -0.59 14.85
N GLN A 2 32.42 0.21 14.17
CA GLN A 2 31.49 1.11 14.84
C GLN A 2 30.25 0.32 15.29
N GLU A 3 29.94 0.35 16.59
CA GLU A 3 28.73 -0.26 17.15
C GLU A 3 27.49 0.39 16.53
N TRP A 4 26.61 -0.43 15.95
CA TRP A 4 25.33 0.03 15.45
C TRP A 4 24.41 0.28 16.63
N LYS A 5 24.08 1.55 16.89
CA LYS A 5 23.06 1.92 17.89
C LYS A 5 21.74 2.17 17.15
N PRO A 6 20.68 1.39 17.44
CA PRO A 6 19.36 1.67 16.88
C PRO A 6 18.93 3.09 17.28
N GLN A 7 18.55 3.91 16.30
CA GLN A 7 18.12 5.30 16.51
C GLN A 7 16.81 5.38 17.33
N MET A 8 16.07 4.27 17.41
CA MET A 8 14.88 4.13 18.24
C MET A 8 15.07 2.99 19.25
N PRO A 9 15.37 3.29 20.53
CA PRO A 9 15.62 2.27 21.56
C PRO A 9 14.41 1.41 21.94
N TYR A 10 13.25 1.68 21.34
CA TYR A 10 11.96 1.03 21.63
C TYR A 10 11.37 0.32 20.39
N VAL A 11 12.15 0.14 19.31
CA VAL A 11 11.65 -0.49 18.07
C VAL A 11 11.05 -1.88 18.32
N GLU A 12 11.63 -2.64 19.25
CA GLU A 12 11.18 -3.98 19.65
C GLU A 12 9.92 -3.98 20.53
N GLN A 13 9.53 -2.81 21.06
CA GLN A 13 8.34 -2.64 21.90
C GLN A 13 7.11 -2.26 21.10
N PHE A 14 7.28 -1.84 19.83
CA PHE A 14 6.15 -1.68 18.92
C PHE A 14 5.68 -3.05 18.45
N PRO A 15 4.36 -3.29 18.38
CA PRO A 15 3.86 -4.47 17.69
C PRO A 15 4.43 -4.47 16.27
N VAL A 16 4.95 -5.62 15.81
CA VAL A 16 5.33 -5.84 14.41
C VAL A 16 4.21 -5.27 13.56
N ALA A 17 4.52 -4.36 12.63
CA ALA A 17 3.53 -3.61 11.88
C ALA A 17 2.49 -4.56 11.25
N MET A 18 1.37 -4.74 11.94
CA MET A 18 0.25 -5.56 11.49
C MET A 18 -0.52 -4.69 10.50
N ALA A 19 -0.05 -4.67 9.25
CA ALA A 19 -0.85 -4.12 8.18
C ALA A 19 -2.07 -5.04 8.05
N TYR A 20 -3.24 -4.54 8.43
CA TYR A 20 -4.48 -5.27 8.22
C TYR A 20 -4.71 -5.39 6.71
N VAL A 21 -4.57 -6.61 6.18
CA VAL A 21 -4.92 -6.90 4.79
C VAL A 21 -6.37 -7.39 4.78
N PRO A 22 -7.32 -6.59 4.25
CA PRO A 22 -8.70 -7.03 4.16
C PRO A 22 -8.81 -8.26 3.26
N TRP A 23 -9.59 -9.25 3.69
CA TRP A 23 -9.91 -10.40 2.85
C TRP A 23 -10.73 -9.96 1.62
N GLN A 24 -10.16 -10.12 0.43
CA GLN A 24 -10.83 -9.78 -0.83
C GLN A 24 -11.55 -10.99 -1.41
N ARG A 25 -12.84 -10.84 -1.73
CA ARG A 25 -13.70 -11.95 -2.20
C ARG A 25 -13.73 -12.07 -3.73
N THR A 26 -13.59 -10.96 -4.43
CA THR A 26 -13.58 -10.89 -5.89
C THR A 26 -12.16 -10.57 -6.37
N CYS A 27 -11.56 -11.50 -7.12
CA CYS A 27 -10.24 -11.35 -7.72
C CYS A 27 -10.35 -11.38 -9.25
N THR A 28 -11.37 -10.74 -9.81
CA THR A 28 -11.47 -10.55 -11.25
C THR A 28 -10.33 -9.65 -11.70
N MET A 29 -9.51 -10.13 -12.61
CA MET A 29 -8.40 -9.36 -13.18
C MET A 29 -8.85 -8.63 -14.44
N TYR A 30 -8.17 -7.54 -14.77
CA TYR A 30 -8.26 -6.97 -16.10
C TYR A 30 -7.91 -8.02 -17.17
N GLU A 31 -8.71 -8.09 -18.24
CA GLU A 31 -8.38 -8.91 -19.41
C GLU A 31 -7.17 -8.33 -20.17
N ASN A 32 -7.07 -7.00 -20.21
CA ASN A 32 -5.96 -6.28 -20.82
C ASN A 32 -4.92 -5.84 -19.77
N LEU A 33 -3.74 -6.43 -19.80
CA LEU A 33 -2.67 -6.12 -18.86
C LEU A 33 -2.04 -4.73 -19.06
N ASP A 34 -2.09 -4.16 -20.27
CA ASP A 34 -1.61 -2.80 -20.50
C ASP A 34 -2.48 -1.77 -19.78
N GLU A 35 -3.78 -2.04 -19.64
CA GLU A 35 -4.70 -1.20 -18.87
C GLU A 35 -4.41 -1.30 -17.37
N ALA A 36 -4.21 -2.52 -16.86
CA ALA A 36 -3.81 -2.74 -15.47
C ALA A 36 -2.50 -2.00 -15.13
N PHE A 37 -1.51 -2.06 -16.03
CA PHE A 37 -0.24 -1.38 -15.85
C PHE A 37 -0.41 0.15 -15.79
N LYS A 38 -1.24 0.72 -16.68
CA LYS A 38 -1.50 2.17 -16.71
C LYS A 38 -2.23 2.68 -15.48
N THR A 39 -3.17 1.88 -14.94
CA THR A 39 -3.99 2.27 -13.78
C THR A 39 -3.30 1.99 -12.44
N GLY A 40 -2.28 1.12 -12.42
CA GLY A 40 -1.52 0.76 -11.22
C GLY A 40 -2.17 -0.34 -10.37
N THR A 41 -3.14 -1.07 -10.91
CA THR A 41 -3.80 -2.21 -10.24
C THR A 41 -4.24 -3.26 -11.26
N ILE A 42 -4.07 -4.55 -10.92
CA ILE A 42 -4.60 -5.67 -11.73
C ILE A 42 -6.09 -5.93 -11.49
N PHE A 43 -6.64 -5.35 -10.41
CA PHE A 43 -8.03 -5.53 -10.00
C PHE A 43 -8.86 -4.29 -10.38
N PRO A 44 -9.84 -4.41 -11.30
CA PRO A 44 -10.66 -3.29 -11.73
C PRO A 44 -11.43 -2.61 -10.58
N GLU A 45 -11.84 -3.38 -9.57
CA GLU A 45 -12.55 -2.86 -8.38
C GLU A 45 -11.69 -1.92 -7.51
N LEU A 46 -10.37 -1.94 -7.67
CA LEU A 46 -9.45 -1.05 -6.96
C LEU A 46 -9.13 0.22 -7.76
N ASN A 47 -9.48 0.30 -9.04
CA ASN A 47 -9.32 1.50 -9.86
C ASN A 47 -10.40 2.53 -9.53
N LYS A 48 -10.22 3.24 -8.41
CA LYS A 48 -11.16 4.21 -7.87
C LYS A 48 -10.82 5.63 -8.34
N PRO A 49 -11.81 6.50 -8.56
CA PRO A 49 -11.55 7.89 -8.92
C PRO A 49 -10.73 8.59 -7.82
N PHE A 50 -9.81 9.46 -8.23
CA PHE A 50 -9.06 10.27 -7.28
C PHE A 50 -9.96 11.35 -6.66
N LEU A 51 -10.31 11.17 -5.38
CA LEU A 51 -11.11 12.12 -4.59
C LEU A 51 -10.25 13.05 -3.72
N GLY A 52 -8.93 13.01 -3.87
CA GLY A 52 -8.03 13.90 -3.15
C GLY A 52 -8.31 15.35 -3.53
N ARG A 53 -8.38 16.22 -2.51
CA ARG A 53 -8.56 17.67 -2.70
C ARG A 53 -7.22 18.37 -2.57
N ARG A 54 -6.96 19.32 -3.47
CA ARG A 54 -5.75 20.14 -3.46
C ARG A 54 -5.81 21.11 -2.29
N VAL A 55 -4.91 20.96 -1.31
CA VAL A 55 -4.77 21.96 -0.24
C VAL A 55 -4.09 23.18 -0.87
N LYS A 56 -4.76 24.34 -0.88
CA LYS A 56 -4.08 25.60 -1.22
C LYS A 56 -3.15 25.94 -0.05
N GLY A 57 -1.85 26.05 -0.34
CA GLY A 57 -0.87 26.63 0.58
C GLY A 57 -1.02 28.14 0.68
#